data_AF-A0A452ZYZ2-F1
#
_entry.id   AF-A0A452ZYZ2-F1
#
_cell.length_a   1.000
_cell.length_b   1.000
_cell.length_c   1.000
_cell.angle_alpha   90.00
_cell.angle_beta   90.00
_cell.angle_gamma   90.00
#
_symmetry.space_group_name_H-M   'P 1'
#
loop_
_entity.id
_entity.type
_entity.pdbx_description
1 polymer ?
#
loop_
_entity_poly.entity_id
_entity_poly.type
_entity_poly.pdbx_seq_one_letter_code
_entity_poly.pdbx_strand_id
1 'polypeptide(L)' 'MKDKQSDIDANDLFVELKFLQNFMPKENIGPVEILNFLKRHDCFPNASIAYRVLLTIPVPVSSAYRIFLN' A
#
# COMPACT_ATOMS: atom_id res chain seq x y z
N MET A 1 -5.23 -29.03 10.67
CA MET A 1 -4.37 -28.06 9.95
C MET A 1 -4.98 -26.70 10.21
N LYS A 2 -4.23 -25.73 10.74
CA LYS A 2 -4.72 -24.35 10.82
C LYS A 2 -4.76 -23.85 9.38
N ASP A 3 -5.95 -23.54 8.86
CA ASP A 3 -6.05 -22.83 7.59
C ASP A 3 -5.15 -21.59 7.68
N LYS A 4 -4.29 -21.40 6.68
CA LYS A 4 -3.42 -20.23 6.61
C LYS A 4 -4.30 -19.02 6.38
N GLN A 5 -4.78 -18.43 7.46
CA GLN A 5 -5.47 -17.15 7.42
C GLN A 5 -4.44 -16.11 6.96
N SER A 6 -4.70 -15.49 5.81
CA SER A 6 -3.93 -14.36 5.33
C SER A 6 -4.19 -13.15 6.25
N ASP A 7 -3.16 -12.34 6.48
CA ASP A 7 -3.30 -11.08 7.22
C ASP A 7 -4.12 -10.03 6.45
N ILE A 8 -4.32 -10.25 5.14
CA ILE A 8 -5.09 -9.38 4.23
C ILE A 8 -6.13 -10.23 3.49
N ASP A 9 -7.39 -9.79 3.52
CA ASP A 9 -8.43 -10.30 2.63
C ASP A 9 -8.40 -9.53 1.29
N ALA A 10 -8.37 -10.28 0.18
CA ALA A 10 -8.22 -9.69 -1.15
C ALA A 10 -9.47 -8.94 -1.63
N ASN A 11 -10.67 -9.41 -1.26
CA ASN A 11 -11.92 -8.78 -1.65
C ASN A 11 -12.13 -7.49 -0.86
N ASP A 12 -11.86 -7.52 0.45
CA ASP A 12 -11.94 -6.35 1.30
C ASP A 12 -10.92 -5.29 0.87
N LEU A 13 -9.67 -5.69 0.58
CA LEU A 13 -8.66 -4.78 0.04
C LEU A 13 -9.13 -4.12 -1.25
N PHE A 14 -9.72 -4.88 -2.18
CA PHE A 14 -10.22 -4.32 -3.43
C PHE A 14 -11.33 -3.28 -3.21
N VAL A 15 -12.27 -3.58 -2.32
CA VAL A 15 -13.37 -2.67 -1.96
C VAL A 15 -12.84 -1.41 -1.28
N GLU A 16 -11.94 -1.56 -0.31
CA GLU A 16 -11.28 -0.45 0.38
C GLU A 16 -10.54 0.47 -0.60
N LEU A 17 -9.79 -0.09 -1.56
CA LEU A 17 -9.07 0.69 -2.57
C LEU A 17 -10.02 1.46 -3.51
N LYS A 18 -11.16 0.88 -3.88
CA LYS A 18 -12.19 1.61 -4.65
C LYS A 18 -12.79 2.77 -3.87
N PHE A 19 -13.11 2.55 -2.59
CA PHE A 19 -13.59 3.63 -1.73
C PHE A 19 -12.54 4.72 -1.58
N LEU A 20 -11.30 4.34 -1.30
CA LEU A 20 -10.17 5.26 -1.16
C LEU A 20 -10.02 6.16 -2.40
N GLN A 21 -10.11 5.60 -3.61
CA GLN A 21 -10.08 6.38 -4.86
C GLN A 21 -11.18 7.43 -4.94
N ASN A 22 -12.37 7.18 -4.38
CA ASN A 22 -13.46 8.16 -4.35
C ASN A 22 -13.21 9.30 -3.35
N PHE A 23 -12.40 9.07 -2.30
CA PHE A 23 -12.05 10.08 -1.30
C PHE A 23 -10.83 10.92 -1.69
N MET A 24 -9.95 10.36 -2.52
CA MET A 24 -8.73 11.05 -2.93
C MET A 24 -9.06 12.14 -3.96
N PRO A 25 -8.48 13.36 -3.85
CA PRO A 25 -8.55 14.33 -4.93
C PRO A 25 -7.99 13.74 -6.23
N LYS A 26 -8.46 14.25 -7.38
CA LYS A 26 -8.02 13.82 -8.71
C LYS A 26 -6.56 14.16 -9.04
N GLU A 27 -5.88 14.83 -8.11
CA GLU A 27 -4.46 15.13 -8.20
C GLU A 27 -3.63 13.88 -7.88
N ASN A 28 -2.41 13.81 -8.40
CA ASN A 28 -1.51 12.72 -8.08
C ASN A 28 -1.04 12.86 -6.63
N ILE A 29 -1.55 12.00 -5.76
CA ILE A 29 -1.15 11.89 -4.36
C ILE A 29 -0.14 10.76 -4.24
N GLY A 30 0.96 11.00 -3.53
CA GLY A 30 1.98 10.00 -3.29
C GLY A 30 1.54 8.93 -2.27
N PRO A 31 2.21 7.77 -2.26
CA PRO A 31 1.87 6.69 -1.35
C PRO A 31 2.07 7.04 0.13
N VAL A 32 2.96 7.99 0.44
CA VAL A 32 3.20 8.48 1.81
C VAL A 32 2.01 9.31 2.31
N GLU A 33 1.50 10.21 1.48
CA GLU A 33 0.32 11.01 1.78
C GLU A 33 -0.92 10.14 1.92
N ILE A 34 -1.07 9.12 1.07
CA ILE A 34 -2.12 8.11 1.19
C ILE A 34 -2.01 7.37 2.53
N LEU A 35 -0.82 6.91 2.92
CA LEU A 35 -0.64 6.27 4.22
C LEU A 35 -0.98 7.21 5.39
N ASN A 36 -0.65 8.50 5.31
CA ASN A 36 -1.02 9.49 6.32
C ASN A 36 -2.53 9.76 6.38
N PHE A 37 -3.23 9.67 5.25
CA PHE A 37 -4.69 9.66 5.23
C PHE A 37 -5.25 8.42 5.94
N LEU A 38 -4.78 7.22 5.55
CA LEU A 38 -5.23 5.96 6.15
C LEU A 38 -5.01 5.91 7.67
N LYS A 39 -3.89 6.44 8.18
CA LYS A 39 -3.63 6.54 9.63
C LYS A 39 -4.66 7.39 10.41
N ARG A 40 -5.39 8.27 9.74
CA ARG A 40 -6.43 9.11 10.35
C ARG A 40 -7.82 8.48 10.27
N HIS A 41 -7.96 7.34 9.59
CA HIS A 41 -9.24 6.70 9.27
C HIS A 41 -9.18 5.18 9.50
N ASP A 42 -9.87 4.70 10.52
CA ASP A 42 -9.88 3.28 10.89
C ASP A 42 -10.72 2.37 9.95
N CYS A 43 -11.31 2.93 8.88
CA CYS A 43 -12.18 2.19 7.95
C CYS A 43 -11.46 1.49 6.80
N PHE A 44 -10.12 1.55 6.76
CA PHE A 44 -9.31 0.96 5.69
C PHE A 44 -8.18 0.05 6.24
N PRO A 45 -8.50 -0.99 7.01
CA PRO A 45 -7.49 -1.83 7.66
C PRO A 45 -6.60 -2.58 6.66
N ASN A 46 -7.16 -3.15 5.58
CA ASN A 46 -6.38 -3.91 4.60
C ASN A 46 -5.48 -2.98 3.76
N ALA A 47 -6.00 -1.84 3.31
CA ALA A 47 -5.22 -0.85 2.58
C ALA A 47 -4.11 -0.25 3.45
N SER A 48 -4.36 -0.06 4.76
CA SER A 48 -3.34 0.39 5.71
C SER A 48 -2.16 -0.59 5.79
N ILE A 49 -2.44 -1.90 5.87
CA ILE A 49 -1.39 -2.93 5.84
C ILE A 49 -0.66 -2.91 4.49
N ALA A 50 -1.41 -2.88 3.38
CA ALA A 50 -0.83 -2.88 2.04
C ALA A 50 0.12 -1.70 1.80
N TYR A 51 -0.26 -0.47 2.16
CA TYR A 51 0.59 0.71 2.01
C TYR A 51 1.81 0.69 2.95
N ARG A 52 1.68 0.16 4.18
CA ARG A 52 2.84 -0.05 5.06
C ARG A 52 3.84 -1.01 4.43
N VAL A 53 3.38 -2.13 3.88
CA VAL A 53 4.25 -3.10 3.19
C VAL A 53 4.90 -2.46 1.97
N LEU A 54 4.12 -1.78 1.11
CA LEU A 54 4.61 -1.09 -0.08
C LEU A 54 5.72 -0.08 0.24
N LEU A 55 5.58 0.69 1.31
CA LEU A 55 6.53 1.73 1.72
C LEU A 55 7.73 1.20 2.52
N THR A 56 7.62 0.00 3.09
CA THR A 56 8.68 -0.62 3.90
C THR A 56 9.52 -1.59 3.08
N ILE A 57 8.99 -2.17 2.00
CA ILE A 57 9.80 -2.87 1.02
C ILE A 57 10.72 -1.80 0.41
N PRO A 58 12.05 -1.86 0.63
CA PRO A 58 12.94 -0.88 0.03
C PRO A 58 12.73 -0.97 -1.48
N VAL A 59 12.29 0.12 -2.10
CA VAL A 59 12.32 0.24 -3.56
C VAL A 59 13.76 -0.05 -3.93
N PRO A 60 14.07 -1.14 -4.66
CA PRO A 60 15.43 -1.41 -5.06
C PRO A 60 15.88 -0.19 -5.85
N VAL A 61 16.82 0.54 -5.27
CA VAL A 61 17.34 1.78 -5.83
C VAL A 61 18.07 1.37 -7.10
N SER A 62 17.34 1.29 -8.21
CA SER A 62 17.84 0.86 -9.52
C SER A 62 18.84 1.86 -10.13
N SER A 63 19.34 2.83 -9.36
CA SER A 63 20.58 3.52 -9.71
C SER A 63 21.84 2.70 -9.36
N ALA A 64 21.75 1.70 -8.47
CA ALA A 64 22.90 0.86 -8.13
C ALA A 64 23.09 -0.33 -9.09
N TYR A 65 22.03 -0.85 -9.71
CA TYR A 65 22.15 -1.98 -10.66
C TYR A 65 22.86 -1.61 -11.97
N ARG A 66 23.00 -0.32 -12.31
CA ARG A 66 23.79 0.12 -13.48
C ARG A 66 25.30 0.13 -13.23
N ILE A 67 25.75 0.19 -11.97
CA ILE A 67 27.18 0.25 -11.63
C ILE A 67 27.75 -1.17 -11.43
N PHE A 68 26.93 -2.14 -11.00
CA PHE A 68 27.36 -3.53 -10.85
C PHE A 68 27.42 -4.35 -12.15
N LEU A 69 27.18 -3.71 -13.31
CA LEU A 69 27.30 -4.34 -14.64
C LEU A 69 28.44 -3.74 -15.48
N ASN A 70 29.40 -3.03 -14.88
CA ASN A 70 30.63 -2.60 -15.55
C ASN A 70 31.88 -3.21 -14.91
#